data_AF-A0A1Q2CKM3-F1
#
_entry.id   AF-A0A1Q2CKM3-F1
#
_cell.length_a   1.000
_cell.length_b   1.000
_cell.length_c   1.000
_cell.angle_alpha   90.00
_cell.angle_beta   90.00
_cell.angle_gamma   90.00
#
_symmetry.space_group_name_H-M   'P 1'
#
loop_
_entity.id
_entity.type
_entity.pdbx_description
1 polymer ?
#
loop_
_entity_poly.entity_id
_entity_poly.type
_entity_poly.pdbx_seq_one_letter_code
_entity_poly.pdbx_strand_id
1 'polypeptide(L)'
;MTPSTYAGSPDSPDVVLLVEASDDAKIAEARVTQEDDQQVVVEVRIDGSDASKDATIEVLEAEVRLDKPLGGRQVVDQEGRAIPES
;
A
#
# COMPACT_ATOMS: atom_id res chain seq x y z
N MET A 1 1.84 7.02 -5.26
CA MET A 1 1.23 5.92 -6.03
C MET A 1 0.24 5.21 -5.14
N THR A 2 -0.84 4.66 -5.68
CA THR A 2 -1.81 3.88 -4.90
C THR A 2 -1.46 2.40 -5.00
N PRO A 3 -1.41 1.65 -3.89
CA PRO A 3 -1.29 0.18 -3.92
C PRO A 3 -2.45 -0.46 -4.68
N SER A 4 -2.17 -1.53 -5.41
CA SER A 4 -3.17 -2.31 -6.15
C SER A 4 -4.03 -3.14 -5.20
N THR A 5 -3.39 -3.80 -4.22
CA THR A 5 -4.03 -4.59 -3.17
C THR A 5 -3.27 -4.44 -1.84
N TYR A 6 -3.82 -4.98 -0.76
CA TYR A 6 -3.09 -5.17 0.49
C TYR A 6 -3.29 -6.60 1.03
N ALA A 7 -2.33 -7.08 1.80
CA ALA A 7 -2.43 -8.29 2.61
C ALA A 7 -2.27 -7.91 4.08
N GLY A 8 -3.16 -8.40 4.94
CA GLY A 8 -3.13 -8.10 6.37
C GLY A 8 -4.03 -9.06 7.14
N SER A 9 -3.79 -9.18 8.44
CA SER A 9 -4.68 -9.93 9.32
C SER A 9 -5.46 -8.94 10.19
N PRO A 10 -6.76 -9.16 10.45
CA PRO A 10 -7.53 -8.33 11.37
C PRO A 10 -6.92 -8.31 12.79
N ASP A 11 -6.17 -9.35 13.17
CA ASP A 11 -5.54 -9.47 14.48
C ASP A 11 -4.08 -8.94 14.49
N SER A 12 -3.56 -8.50 13.34
CA SER A 12 -2.18 -8.00 13.19
C SER A 12 -2.16 -6.47 13.00
N PRO A 13 -1.20 -5.76 13.60
CA PRO A 13 -0.92 -4.37 13.27
C PRO A 13 -0.07 -4.22 11.99
N ASP A 14 0.47 -5.31 11.45
CA ASP A 14 1.33 -5.27 10.27
C ASP A 14 0.49 -5.53 9.00
N VAL A 15 0.61 -4.64 8.02
CA VAL A 15 -0.09 -4.68 6.72
C VAL A 15 0.94 -4.58 5.60
N VAL A 16 0.84 -5.46 4.62
CA VAL A 16 1.67 -5.45 3.41
C VAL A 16 0.88 -4.83 2.27
N LEU A 17 1.40 -3.76 1.69
CA LEU A 17 0.84 -3.08 0.52
C LEU A 17 1.50 -3.66 -0.73
N LEU A 18 0.69 -4.08 -1.70
CA LEU A 18 1.16 -4.64 -2.97
C LEU A 18 1.00 -3.57 -4.06
N VAL A 19 2.10 -3.22 -4.71
CA VAL A 19 2.17 -2.13 -5.68
C VAL A 19 2.64 -2.67 -7.02
N GLU A 20 1.81 -2.59 -8.05
CA GLU A 20 2.22 -2.90 -9.42
C GLU A 20 3.03 -1.72 -9.99
N ALA A 21 4.30 -1.95 -10.30
CA ALA A 21 5.20 -0.94 -10.83
C ALA A 21 6.11 -1.52 -11.93
N SER A 22 6.88 -0.68 -12.60
CA SER A 22 7.92 -1.13 -13.53
C SER A 22 9.04 -1.90 -12.79
N ASP A 23 9.73 -2.78 -13.51
CA ASP A 23 10.83 -3.61 -13.02
C ASP A 23 12.04 -2.82 -12.46
N ASP A 24 12.19 -1.56 -12.85
CA ASP A 24 13.20 -0.65 -12.30
C ASP A 24 12.72 0.18 -11.10
N ALA A 25 11.42 0.13 -10.79
CA ALA A 25 10.84 0.88 -9.69
C ALA A 25 11.20 0.28 -8.33
N LYS A 26 11.32 1.15 -7.32
CA LYS A 26 11.58 0.75 -5.94
C LYS A 26 10.67 1.51 -4.99
N ILE A 27 10.25 0.85 -3.91
CA ILE A 27 9.56 1.53 -2.81
C ILE A 27 10.54 2.50 -2.14
N ALA A 28 10.26 3.79 -2.25
CA ALA A 28 11.03 4.86 -1.62
C ALA A 28 10.53 5.13 -0.20
N GLU A 29 9.20 5.11 -0.01
CA GLU A 29 8.55 5.33 1.28
C GLU A 29 7.20 4.61 1.28
N ALA A 30 6.85 3.97 2.41
CA ALA A 30 5.50 3.49 2.68
C ALA A 30 5.14 3.87 4.11
N ARG A 31 3.98 4.48 4.30
CA ARG A 31 3.55 4.96 5.62
C ARG A 31 2.05 5.03 5.75
N VAL A 32 1.62 5.00 7.00
CA VAL A 32 0.26 5.37 7.38
C VAL A 32 0.21 6.88 7.60
N THR A 33 -0.76 7.55 7.00
CA THR A 33 -0.92 9.01 7.08
C THR A 33 -2.08 9.43 7.98
N GLN A 34 -3.06 8.54 8.17
CA GLN A 34 -4.16 8.72 9.11
C GLN A 34 -4.69 7.35 9.56
N GLU A 35 -5.05 7.25 10.83
CA GLU A 35 -5.77 6.09 11.40
C GLU A 35 -6.96 6.56 12.22
N ASP A 36 -8.11 5.95 12.00
CA ASP A 36 -9.28 6.08 12.87
C ASP A 36 -9.96 4.71 13.06
N ASP A 37 -11.16 4.71 13.63
CA ASP A 37 -11.91 3.48 13.93
C ASP A 37 -12.56 2.84 12.70
N GLN A 38 -12.61 3.55 11.57
CA GLN A 38 -13.24 3.08 10.34
C GLN A 38 -12.22 2.76 9.25
N GLN A 39 -11.12 3.52 9.18
CA GLN A 39 -10.18 3.44 8.07
C GLN A 39 -8.72 3.68 8.47
N VAL A 40 -7.84 3.20 7.60
CA VAL A 40 -6.39 3.41 7.61
C VAL A 40 -6.00 3.99 6.26
N VAL A 41 -5.47 5.21 6.26
CA VAL A 41 -5.03 5.90 5.04
C VAL A 41 -3.54 5.67 4.83
N VAL A 42 -3.18 5.04 3.72
CA VAL A 42 -1.79 4.72 3.39
C VAL A 42 -1.25 5.58 2.24
N GLU A 43 0.05 5.84 2.29
CA GLU A 43 0.80 6.49 1.23
C GLU A 43 1.99 5.63 0.86
N VAL A 44 2.14 5.36 -0.45
CA VAL A 44 3.35 4.73 -1.00
C VAL A 44 3.97 5.64 -2.05
N ARG A 45 5.29 5.86 -1.91
CA ARG A 45 6.12 6.55 -2.88
C ARG A 45 7.07 5.55 -3.51
N ILE A 46 7.18 5.62 -4.83
CA ILE A 46 8.14 4.82 -5.59
C ILE A 46 9.14 5.73 -6.29
N ASP A 47 10.39 5.29 -6.34
CA ASP A 47 11.44 5.89 -7.14
C ASP A 47 11.63 5.07 -8.42
N GLY A 48 11.99 5.72 -9.53
CA GLY A 48 12.36 5.03 -10.77
C GLY A 48 11.18 4.68 -11.70
N SER A 49 10.00 5.25 -11.53
CA SER A 49 8.82 4.91 -12.33
C SER A 49 8.76 5.56 -13.72
N ASP A 50 9.89 5.79 -14.39
CA ASP A 50 9.86 6.33 -15.76
C ASP A 50 9.33 5.23 -16.68
N ALA A 51 8.01 5.24 -16.87
CA ALA A 51 7.25 4.24 -17.61
C ALA A 51 7.72 4.17 -19.06
N SER A 52 8.77 3.39 -19.31
CA SER A 52 9.13 2.96 -20.64
C SER A 52 8.07 1.96 -21.10
N LYS A 53 7.57 2.12 -22.32
CA LYS A 53 6.42 1.34 -22.84
C LYS A 53 6.65 -0.18 -22.92
N ASP A 54 7.89 -0.61 -22.71
CA ASP A 54 8.34 -2.01 -22.74
C ASP A 54 8.75 -2.55 -21.35
N ALA A 55 8.49 -1.81 -20.27
CA ALA A 55 8.84 -2.26 -18.92
C ALA A 55 7.96 -3.46 -18.49
N THR A 56 8.58 -4.44 -17.86
CA THR A 56 7.85 -5.54 -17.22
C THR A 56 7.17 -5.01 -15.97
N ILE A 57 5.90 -5.37 -15.75
CA ILE A 57 5.21 -5.02 -14.50
C ILE A 57 5.59 -6.05 -13.44
N GLU A 58 6.07 -5.59 -12.30
CA GLU A 58 6.34 -6.40 -11.11
C GLU A 58 5.48 -5.93 -9.93
N VAL A 59 5.28 -6.83 -8.98
CA VAL A 59 4.60 -6.51 -7.71
C VAL A 59 5.66 -6.23 -6.66
N LEU A 60 5.69 -4.99 -6.18
CA LEU A 60 6.50 -4.56 -5.06
C LEU A 60 5.71 -4.69 -3.77
N GLU A 61 6.35 -5.18 -2.71
CA GLU A 61 5.76 -5.30 -1.38
C GLU A 61 6.29 -4.20 -0.46
N ALA A 62 5.39 -3.52 0.24
CA ALA A 62 5.73 -2.50 1.22
C ALA A 62 5.01 -2.75 2.54
N GLU A 63 5.76 -3.01 3.61
CA GLU A 63 5.20 -3.23 4.94
C GLU A 63 4.95 -1.88 5.65
N VAL A 64 3.76 -1.72 6.21
CA VAL A 64 3.40 -0.63 7.10
C VAL A 64 2.88 -1.19 8.42
N ARG A 65 3.23 -0.52 9.52
CA ARG A 65 2.79 -0.89 10.86
C ARG A 65 1.77 0.13 11.37
N LEU A 66 0.62 -0.37 11.79
CA LEU A 66 -0.49 0.39 12.34
C LEU A 66 -0.32 0.60 13.86
N ASP A 67 -1.00 1.60 14.41
CA ASP A 67 -1.04 1.86 15.86
C ASP A 67 -1.77 0.74 16.64
N LYS A 68 -2.70 0.04 15.98
CA LYS A 68 -3.49 -1.07 16.55
C LYS A 68 -3.77 -2.12 15.48
N PRO A 69 -4.20 -3.36 15.83
CA PRO A 69 -4.58 -4.38 14.85
C PRO A 69 -5.60 -3.88 13.84
N LEU A 70 -5.49 -4.29 12.56
CA LEU A 70 -6.34 -3.81 11.46
C LEU A 70 -7.83 -3.90 11.80
N GLY A 71 -8.25 -4.98 12.44
CA GLY A 71 -9.64 -5.22 12.83
C GLY A 71 -10.57 -5.22 11.61
N GLY A 72 -11.70 -4.52 11.72
CA GLY A 72 -12.64 -4.30 10.61
C GLY A 72 -12.43 -3.00 9.83
N ARG A 73 -11.29 -2.33 10.00
CA ARG A 73 -11.01 -1.05 9.35
C ARG A 73 -10.71 -1.25 7.87
N GLN A 74 -11.13 -0.30 7.06
CA GLN A 74 -10.85 -0.30 5.63
C GLN A 74 -9.48 0.32 5.35
N VAL A 75 -8.69 -0.31 4.49
CA VAL A 75 -7.46 0.29 3.97
C VAL A 75 -7.80 1.14 2.75
N VAL A 76 -7.41 2.41 2.76
CA VAL A 76 -7.70 3.38 1.70
C VAL A 76 -6.46 4.17 1.29
N ASP A 77 -6.46 4.71 0.08
CA ASP A 77 -5.42 5.62 -0.38
C ASP A 77 -5.68 7.08 0.07
N GLN A 78 -4.76 7.98 -0.29
CA GLN A 78 -4.85 9.41 0.06
C GLN A 78 -6.07 10.15 -0.54
N GLU A 79 -6.75 9.56 -1.53
CA GLU A 79 -7.99 10.09 -2.10
C GLU A 79 -9.24 9.47 -1.45
N GLY A 80 -9.07 8.60 -0.45
CA GLY A 80 -10.14 7.90 0.25
C GLY A 80 -10.71 6.73 -0.56
N ARG A 81 -10.00 6.25 -1.57
CA ARG A 81 -10.43 5.08 -2.36
C ARG A 81 -10.04 3.80 -1.65
N ALA A 82 -10.98 2.87 -1.58
CA ALA A 82 -10.75 1.54 -1.03
C ALA A 82 -9.65 0.80 -1.80
N ILE A 83 -8.67 0.29 -1.06
CA ILE A 83 -7.68 -0.67 -1.58
C ILE A 83 -8.20 -2.07 -1.24
N PRO A 84 -8.39 -2.95 -2.24
CA PRO A 84 -8.90 -4.31 -2.00
C PRO A 84 -7.88 -5.20 -1.29
N GLU A 85 -8.36 -6.17 -0.52
CA GLU A 85 -7.54 -7.25 0.04
C GLU A 85 -7.15 -8.24 -1.07
N SER A 86 -5.91 -8.77 -1.02
CA SER A 86 -5.34 -9.71 -2.02
C SER A 86 -5.89 -11.12 -1.94
#